data_AF-A0A3D3RDP9-F1
#
_entry.id   AF-A0A3D3RDP9-F1
#
_cell.length_a   1.000
_cell.length_b   1.000
_cell.length_c   1.000
_cell.angle_alpha   90.00
_cell.angle_beta   90.00
_cell.angle_gamma   90.00
#
_symmetry.space_group_name_H-M   'P 1'
#
loop_
_entity.id
_entity.type
_entity.pdbx_description
1 polymer ?
#
loop_
_entity_poly.entity_id
_entity_poly.type
_entity_poly.pdbx_seq_one_letter_code
_entity_poly.pdbx_strand_id
1 'polypeptide(L)'
;MMNSRTRNSLNFNQRAPRFCLILLLLSLLPLPLAHADKASDEFQLAIGLYKQNRWELATERFQKYLKDYPTDASVPLAKFYLGLTLVNQQKYQEARTILREFVKQHPQNNNLPDALYRIAECSYLLDDLDAAEKEFTEFLKLYPNHALEEWAYPYFGDVLLRRGKADLAIKSFQRSLERHPKGAMAEDAQFGLASSYLRNKQSDEA
;
A
#
# COMPACT_ATOMS: atom_id res chain seq x y z
N MET A 1 -81.22 -53.32 -26.15
CA MET A 1 -80.77 -52.01 -26.71
C MET A 1 -79.83 -51.38 -25.68
N MET A 2 -78.55 -51.77 -25.68
CA MET A 2 -77.42 -51.15 -26.41
C MET A 2 -77.06 -49.73 -25.96
N ASN A 3 -75.84 -49.65 -25.43
CA ASN A 3 -74.90 -48.51 -25.38
C ASN A 3 -75.15 -47.37 -24.40
N SER A 4 -74.28 -47.25 -23.39
CA SER A 4 -73.14 -46.31 -23.50
C SER A 4 -72.14 -46.46 -22.33
N ARG A 5 -71.01 -47.10 -22.66
CA ARG A 5 -69.62 -46.79 -22.28
C ARG A 5 -69.35 -46.14 -20.91
N THR A 6 -68.91 -46.96 -19.97
CA THR A 6 -68.07 -46.58 -18.82
C THR A 6 -66.75 -45.95 -19.30
N ARG A 7 -66.54 -44.66 -19.01
CA ARG A 7 -65.23 -44.01 -19.14
C ARG A 7 -64.44 -44.22 -17.84
N ASN A 8 -63.42 -45.06 -17.92
CA ASN A 8 -62.22 -44.96 -17.07
C ASN A 8 -61.52 -43.64 -17.41
N SER A 9 -61.36 -42.76 -16.44
CA SER A 9 -60.37 -41.68 -16.50
C SER A 9 -59.37 -41.88 -15.36
N LEU A 10 -58.17 -42.27 -15.77
CA LEU A 10 -56.95 -42.34 -14.97
C LEU A 10 -56.71 -40.99 -14.29
N ASN A 11 -56.65 -40.98 -12.96
CA ASN A 11 -56.09 -39.86 -12.19
C ASN A 11 -54.57 -39.87 -12.36
N PHE A 12 -54.08 -39.11 -13.35
CA PHE A 12 -52.67 -38.80 -13.53
C PHE A 12 -52.43 -37.34 -13.14
N ASN A 13 -51.43 -37.12 -12.29
CA ASN A 13 -50.65 -35.87 -12.16
C ASN A 13 -51.40 -34.66 -11.53
N GLN A 14 -50.85 -33.84 -10.63
CA GLN A 14 -49.50 -33.29 -10.60
C GLN A 14 -49.11 -32.94 -9.15
N ARG A 15 -48.05 -33.56 -8.61
CA ARG A 15 -47.25 -32.91 -7.58
C ARG A 15 -46.39 -31.87 -8.31
N ALA A 16 -46.80 -30.60 -8.28
CA ALA A 16 -45.95 -29.53 -8.76
C ALA A 16 -44.60 -29.60 -8.01
N PRO A 17 -43.45 -29.58 -8.70
CA PRO A 17 -42.16 -29.66 -8.02
C PRO A 17 -41.93 -28.36 -7.27
N ARG A 18 -41.71 -28.44 -5.95
CA ARG A 18 -41.31 -27.32 -5.07
C ARG A 18 -40.02 -26.60 -5.52
N PHE A 19 -39.36 -27.09 -6.57
CA PHE A 19 -38.16 -26.52 -7.18
C PHE A 19 -38.38 -25.17 -7.90
N CYS A 20 -39.60 -24.83 -8.34
CA CYS A 20 -39.82 -23.58 -9.05
C CYS A 20 -39.71 -22.32 -8.16
N LEU A 21 -39.98 -22.45 -6.85
CA LEU A 21 -39.93 -21.32 -5.91
C LEU A 21 -38.50 -20.93 -5.51
N ILE A 22 -37.54 -21.86 -5.54
CA ILE A 22 -36.14 -21.57 -5.17
C ILE A 22 -35.40 -20.86 -6.33
N LEU A 23 -35.72 -21.20 -7.58
CA LEU A 23 -35.15 -20.54 -8.76
C LEU A 23 -35.68 -19.11 -8.97
N LEU A 24 -36.91 -18.81 -8.53
CA LEU A 24 -37.50 -17.46 -8.55
C LEU A 24 -36.96 -16.53 -7.46
N LEU A 25 -36.37 -17.07 -6.38
CA LEU A 25 -35.75 -16.28 -5.31
C LEU A 25 -34.29 -15.90 -5.60
N LEU A 26 -33.61 -16.61 -6.53
CA LEU A 26 -32.23 -16.31 -6.91
C LEU A 26 -32.12 -15.20 -7.98
N SER A 27 -33.20 -14.85 -8.67
CA SER A 27 -33.21 -13.83 -9.73
C SER A 27 -33.54 -12.42 -9.24
N LEU A 28 -33.87 -12.25 -7.95
CA LEU A 28 -34.27 -10.97 -7.33
C LEU A 28 -33.20 -10.35 -6.43
N LEU A 29 -32.04 -10.99 -6.26
CA LEU A 29 -30.88 -10.36 -5.64
C LEU A 29 -30.20 -9.48 -6.70
N PRO A 30 -30.09 -8.16 -6.50
CA PRO A 30 -29.36 -7.31 -7.43
C PRO A 30 -27.94 -7.87 -7.56
N LEU A 31 -27.54 -8.22 -8.79
CA LEU A 31 -26.22 -8.79 -9.01
C LEU A 31 -25.16 -7.75 -8.58
N PRO A 32 -24.17 -8.14 -7.76
CA PRO A 32 -23.10 -7.24 -7.32
C PRO A 32 -22.22 -6.72 -8.50
N LEU A 33 -22.37 -7.27 -9.70
CA LEU A 33 -21.64 -6.89 -10.92
C LEU A 33 -21.69 -5.37 -11.21
N ALA A 34 -22.86 -4.74 -11.11
CA ALA A 34 -22.98 -3.31 -11.41
C ALA A 34 -22.22 -2.41 -10.41
N HIS A 35 -22.04 -2.87 -9.17
CA HIS A 35 -21.25 -2.15 -8.17
C HIS A 35 -19.74 -2.41 -8.35
N ALA A 36 -19.36 -3.62 -8.76
CA ALA A 36 -17.97 -3.96 -9.05
C ALA A 36 -17.41 -3.16 -10.25
N ASP A 37 -18.21 -3.02 -11.32
CA ASP A 37 -17.81 -2.23 -12.50
C ASP A 37 -17.58 -0.75 -12.13
N LYS A 38 -18.49 -0.16 -11.35
CA LYS A 38 -18.38 1.23 -10.90
C LYS A 38 -17.22 1.44 -9.91
N ALA A 39 -16.99 0.50 -9.00
CA ALA A 39 -15.87 0.56 -8.07
C ALA A 39 -14.54 0.51 -8.82
N SER A 40 -14.43 -0.37 -9.82
CA SER A 40 -13.27 -0.45 -10.70
C SER A 40 -13.02 0.88 -11.43
N ASP A 41 -14.05 1.48 -12.03
CA ASP A 41 -13.91 2.75 -12.77
C ASP A 41 -13.45 3.91 -11.87
N GLU A 42 -14.03 4.06 -10.67
CA GLU A 42 -13.63 5.11 -9.71
C GLU A 42 -12.20 4.89 -9.20
N PHE A 43 -11.79 3.64 -8.98
CA PHE A 43 -10.42 3.31 -8.62
C PHE A 43 -9.43 3.65 -9.75
N GLN A 44 -9.74 3.26 -10.99
CA GLN A 44 -8.89 3.56 -12.15
C GLN A 44 -8.78 5.07 -12.40
N LEU A 45 -9.85 5.84 -12.17
CA LEU A 45 -9.81 7.29 -12.22
C LEU A 45 -8.82 7.86 -11.19
N ALA A 46 -8.87 7.39 -9.94
CA ALA A 46 -7.96 7.83 -8.89
C ALA A 46 -6.49 7.52 -9.24
N ILE A 47 -6.22 6.31 -9.77
CA ILE A 47 -4.90 5.90 -10.26
C ILE A 47 -4.44 6.76 -11.43
N GLY A 48 -5.32 7.09 -12.38
CA GLY A 48 -5.02 7.95 -13.50
C GLY A 48 -4.58 9.34 -13.06
N LEU A 49 -5.25 9.91 -12.07
CA LEU A 49 -4.90 11.21 -11.47
C LEU A 49 -3.55 11.15 -10.75
N TYR A 50 -3.28 10.08 -10.00
CA TYR A 50 -1.98 9.84 -9.37
C TYR A 50 -0.86 9.81 -10.42
N LYS A 51 -1.02 9.04 -11.50
CA LYS A 51 -0.02 8.94 -12.58
C LYS A 51 0.23 10.25 -13.32
N GLN A 52 -0.73 11.17 -13.30
CA GLN A 52 -0.62 12.52 -13.87
C GLN A 52 -0.09 13.56 -12.88
N ASN A 53 0.35 13.13 -11.68
CA ASN A 53 0.80 14.00 -10.60
C ASN A 53 -0.27 15.02 -10.13
N ARG A 54 -1.56 14.74 -10.35
CA ARG A 54 -2.67 15.59 -9.89
C ARG A 54 -3.05 15.20 -8.47
N TRP A 55 -2.15 15.46 -7.54
CA TRP A 55 -2.18 14.88 -6.20
C TRP A 55 -3.44 15.21 -5.42
N GLU A 56 -3.89 16.47 -5.45
CA GLU A 56 -5.07 16.92 -4.71
C GLU A 56 -6.33 16.14 -5.15
N LEU A 57 -6.50 16.00 -6.47
CA LEU A 57 -7.62 15.27 -7.04
C LEU A 57 -7.49 13.76 -6.85
N ALA A 58 -6.28 13.21 -6.91
CA ALA A 58 -6.03 11.81 -6.60
C ALA A 58 -6.42 11.51 -5.14
N THR A 59 -6.04 12.36 -4.19
CA THR A 59 -6.45 12.24 -2.78
C THR A 59 -7.96 12.26 -2.63
N GLU A 60 -8.64 13.23 -3.24
CA GLU A 60 -10.10 13.32 -3.20
C GLU A 60 -10.76 12.03 -3.73
N ARG A 61 -10.28 11.51 -4.86
CA ARG A 61 -10.83 10.30 -5.49
C ARG A 61 -10.53 9.03 -4.69
N PHE A 62 -9.34 8.87 -4.15
CA PHE A 62 -9.03 7.73 -3.28
C PHE A 62 -9.86 7.78 -1.99
N GLN A 63 -10.00 8.93 -1.35
CA GLN A 63 -10.81 9.07 -0.13
C GLN A 63 -12.29 8.76 -0.41
N LYS A 64 -12.82 9.27 -1.52
CA LYS A 64 -14.20 8.95 -1.97
C LYS A 64 -14.37 7.47 -2.24
N TYR A 65 -13.45 6.85 -2.97
CA TYR A 65 -13.48 5.42 -3.27
C TYR A 65 -13.45 4.56 -1.99
N LEU A 66 -12.55 4.88 -1.05
CA LEU A 66 -12.45 4.16 0.24
C LEU A 66 -13.70 4.30 1.11
N LYS A 67 -14.43 5.42 0.98
CA LYS A 67 -15.70 5.67 1.68
C LYS A 67 -16.86 4.92 1.03
N ASP A 68 -16.97 4.98 -0.30
CA ASP A 68 -18.12 4.46 -1.05
C ASP A 68 -18.02 2.94 -1.28
N TYR A 69 -16.82 2.39 -1.33
CA TYR A 69 -16.56 0.96 -1.61
C TYR A 69 -15.62 0.31 -0.56
N PRO A 70 -15.96 0.33 0.73
CA PRO A 70 -15.05 -0.08 1.81
C PRO A 70 -14.68 -1.57 1.82
N THR A 71 -15.40 -2.41 1.07
CA THR A 71 -15.18 -3.86 0.98
C THR A 71 -14.66 -4.31 -0.39
N ASP A 72 -14.36 -3.38 -1.30
CA ASP A 72 -13.86 -3.73 -2.63
C ASP A 72 -12.45 -4.31 -2.57
N ALA A 73 -12.13 -5.20 -3.51
CA ALA A 73 -10.83 -5.88 -3.56
C ALA A 73 -9.65 -4.91 -3.74
N SER A 74 -9.87 -3.73 -4.34
CA SER A 74 -8.81 -2.73 -4.54
C SER A 74 -8.60 -1.80 -3.35
N VAL A 75 -9.37 -1.92 -2.26
CA VAL A 75 -9.21 -1.11 -1.04
C VAL A 75 -7.77 -1.10 -0.49
N PRO A 76 -7.05 -2.23 -0.38
CA PRO A 76 -5.66 -2.22 0.09
C PRO A 76 -4.76 -1.35 -0.81
N LEU A 77 -4.93 -1.49 -2.13
CA LEU A 77 -4.14 -0.76 -3.11
C LEU A 77 -4.50 0.73 -3.13
N ALA A 78 -5.79 1.08 -2.96
CA ALA A 78 -6.25 2.45 -2.82
C ALA A 78 -5.67 3.13 -1.56
N LYS A 79 -5.59 2.43 -0.42
CA LYS A 79 -4.90 2.95 0.78
C LYS A 79 -3.43 3.21 0.54
N PHE A 80 -2.74 2.26 -0.11
CA PHE A 80 -1.33 2.42 -0.47
C PHE A 80 -1.09 3.66 -1.34
N TYR A 81 -1.83 3.80 -2.45
CA TYR A 81 -1.70 4.97 -3.33
C TYR A 81 -2.18 6.27 -2.70
N LEU A 82 -3.17 6.24 -1.80
CA LEU A 82 -3.51 7.42 -1.01
C LEU A 82 -2.32 7.85 -0.15
N GLY A 83 -1.66 6.90 0.52
CA GLY A 83 -0.42 7.16 1.26
C GLY A 83 0.66 7.81 0.39
N LEU A 84 0.94 7.24 -0.79
CA LEU A 84 1.92 7.81 -1.73
C LEU A 84 1.53 9.21 -2.22
N THR A 85 0.26 9.42 -2.52
CA THR A 85 -0.27 10.73 -2.92
C THR A 85 -0.04 11.78 -1.83
N LEU A 86 -0.26 11.40 -0.56
CA LEU A 86 -0.05 12.28 0.59
C LEU A 86 1.42 12.59 0.82
N VAL A 87 2.34 11.64 0.57
CA VAL A 87 3.80 11.92 0.55
C VAL A 87 4.14 13.00 -0.47
N ASN A 88 3.60 12.89 -1.69
CA ASN A 88 3.84 13.89 -2.74
C ASN A 88 3.26 15.28 -2.42
N GLN A 89 2.21 15.34 -1.58
CA GLN A 89 1.66 16.58 -1.04
C GLN A 89 2.40 17.08 0.21
N GLN A 90 3.48 16.42 0.63
CA GLN A 90 4.21 16.73 1.87
C GLN A 90 3.37 16.59 3.15
N LYS A 91 2.25 15.86 3.08
CA LYS A 91 1.38 15.55 4.22
C LYS A 91 1.90 14.31 4.94
N TYR A 92 3.13 14.38 5.43
CA TYR A 92 3.88 13.22 5.91
C TYR A 92 3.23 12.52 7.11
N GLN A 93 2.61 13.27 8.02
CA GLN A 93 1.94 12.68 9.18
C GLN A 93 0.70 11.87 8.78
N GLU A 94 -0.09 12.38 7.84
CA GLU A 94 -1.26 11.65 7.30
C GLU A 94 -0.82 10.44 6.49
N ALA A 95 0.19 10.62 5.61
CA ALA A 95 0.76 9.55 4.81
C ALA A 95 1.27 8.40 5.68
N ARG A 96 2.07 8.70 6.70
CA ARG A 96 2.60 7.72 7.67
C ARG A 96 1.48 6.96 8.37
N THR A 97 0.41 7.64 8.75
CA THR A 97 -0.75 7.01 9.42
C THR A 97 -1.45 6.01 8.49
N ILE A 98 -1.74 6.41 7.25
CA ILE A 98 -2.40 5.56 6.26
C ILE A 98 -1.53 4.36 5.87
N LEU A 99 -0.23 4.58 5.65
CA LEU A 99 0.69 3.52 5.25
C LEU A 99 0.94 2.52 6.39
N ARG A 100 1.04 2.97 7.65
CA ARG A 100 1.15 2.06 8.80
C ARG A 100 -0.08 1.17 8.93
N GLU A 101 -1.27 1.71 8.70
CA GLU A 101 -2.49 0.89 8.70
C GLU A 101 -2.49 -0.13 7.56
N PHE A 102 -2.04 0.27 6.36
CA PHE A 102 -1.86 -0.65 5.24
C PHE A 102 -0.90 -1.81 5.57
N VAL A 103 0.29 -1.51 6.10
CA VAL A 103 1.29 -2.51 6.50
C VAL A 103 0.71 -3.48 7.53
N LYS A 104 0.01 -2.96 8.54
CA LYS A 104 -0.61 -3.75 9.61
C LYS A 104 -1.70 -4.68 9.09
N GLN A 105 -2.55 -4.19 8.19
CA GLN A 105 -3.69 -4.95 7.66
C GLN A 105 -3.29 -5.92 6.54
N HIS A 106 -2.20 -5.64 5.82
CA HIS A 106 -1.82 -6.37 4.61
C HIS A 106 -0.33 -6.78 4.59
N PRO A 107 0.14 -7.57 5.58
CA PRO A 107 1.55 -7.96 5.73
C PRO A 107 2.08 -8.92 4.66
N GLN A 108 1.27 -9.30 3.67
CA GLN A 108 1.66 -10.14 2.53
C GLN A 108 1.46 -9.42 1.18
N ASN A 109 1.14 -8.12 1.19
CA ASN A 109 0.92 -7.38 -0.04
C ASN A 109 2.25 -7.12 -0.77
N ASN A 110 2.23 -7.16 -2.10
CA ASN A 110 3.42 -6.89 -2.91
C ASN A 110 3.98 -5.47 -2.75
N ASN A 111 3.16 -4.50 -2.33
CA ASN A 111 3.59 -3.11 -2.07
C ASN A 111 4.10 -2.89 -0.64
N LEU A 112 4.23 -3.95 0.15
CA LEU A 112 4.71 -3.88 1.53
C LEU A 112 6.11 -3.23 1.65
N PRO A 113 7.11 -3.57 0.81
CA PRO A 113 8.43 -2.95 0.90
C PRO A 113 8.38 -1.44 0.64
N ASP A 114 7.67 -1.01 -0.40
CA ASP A 114 7.48 0.41 -0.72
C ASP A 114 6.80 1.16 0.43
N ALA A 115 5.76 0.57 1.02
CA ALA A 115 5.05 1.19 2.15
C ALA A 115 5.97 1.35 3.37
N LEU A 116 6.77 0.34 3.70
CA LEU A 116 7.73 0.40 4.81
C LEU A 116 8.80 1.45 4.60
N TYR A 117 9.38 1.52 3.39
CA TYR A 117 10.31 2.59 3.05
C TYR A 117 9.65 3.98 3.19
N ARG A 118 8.44 4.16 2.64
CA ARG A 118 7.76 5.47 2.67
C ARG A 118 7.36 5.88 4.07
N ILE A 119 7.07 4.93 4.96
CA ILE A 119 6.87 5.19 6.39
C ILE A 119 8.16 5.73 7.02
N ALA A 120 9.30 5.08 6.78
CA ALA A 120 10.60 5.52 7.29
C ALA A 120 10.98 6.92 6.76
N GLU A 121 10.77 7.16 5.46
CA GLU A 121 10.96 8.45 4.81
C GLU A 121 10.05 9.53 5.42
N CYS A 122 8.77 9.22 5.67
CA CYS A 122 7.88 10.16 6.36
C CYS A 122 8.39 10.49 7.76
N SER A 123 8.86 9.50 8.54
CA SER A 123 9.41 9.76 9.87
C SER A 123 10.67 10.62 9.82
N TYR A 124 11.54 10.40 8.82
CA TYR A 124 12.70 11.25 8.56
C TYR A 124 12.29 12.70 8.26
N LEU A 125 11.33 12.91 7.35
CA LEU A 125 10.85 14.23 6.94
C LEU A 125 10.05 14.95 8.04
N LEU A 126 9.53 14.22 9.01
CA LEU A 126 8.89 14.74 10.22
C LEU A 126 9.88 15.05 11.36
N ASP A 127 11.17 14.82 11.14
CA ASP A 127 12.23 14.93 12.15
C ASP A 127 12.05 13.97 13.36
N ASP A 128 11.27 12.90 13.18
CA ASP A 128 11.10 11.84 14.17
C ASP A 128 12.23 10.82 14.01
N LEU A 129 13.44 11.22 14.39
CA LEU A 129 14.66 10.43 14.19
C LEU A 129 14.63 9.08 14.92
N ASP A 130 13.88 9.00 16.02
CA ASP A 130 13.65 7.76 16.76
C ASP A 130 12.83 6.74 15.96
N ALA A 131 11.74 7.19 15.34
CA ALA A 131 10.94 6.34 14.46
C ALA A 131 11.70 6.01 13.18
N ALA A 132 12.33 7.01 12.56
CA ALA A 132 13.06 6.83 11.30
C ALA A 132 14.18 5.79 11.42
N GLU A 133 14.96 5.81 12.52
CA GLU A 133 16.01 4.80 12.75
C GLU A 133 15.41 3.39 12.81
N LYS A 134 14.31 3.20 13.55
CA LYS A 134 13.67 1.89 13.69
C LYS A 134 13.11 1.39 12.36
N GLU A 135 12.45 2.26 11.62
CA GLU A 135 11.73 1.93 10.39
C GLU A 135 12.70 1.68 9.22
N PHE A 136 13.78 2.47 9.08
CA PHE A 136 14.84 2.16 8.12
C PHE A 136 15.58 0.87 8.47
N THR A 137 15.84 0.62 9.75
CA THR A 137 16.45 -0.65 10.21
C THR A 137 15.57 -1.84 9.81
N GLU A 138 14.26 -1.75 10.04
CA GLU A 138 13.31 -2.80 9.67
C GLU A 138 13.26 -3.01 8.15
N PHE A 139 13.12 -1.93 7.36
CA PHE A 139 13.11 -2.01 5.91
C PHE A 139 14.38 -2.66 5.35
N LEU A 140 15.57 -2.17 5.75
CA LEU A 140 16.85 -2.69 5.28
C LEU A 140 17.13 -4.13 5.76
N LYS A 141 16.57 -4.54 6.90
CA LYS A 141 16.66 -5.93 7.39
C LYS A 141 15.77 -6.88 6.59
N LEU A 142 14.53 -6.49 6.32
CA LEU A 142 13.55 -7.35 5.65
C LEU A 142 13.76 -7.37 4.12
N TYR A 143 14.22 -6.26 3.55
CA TYR A 143 14.32 -6.05 2.10
C TYR A 143 15.70 -5.54 1.66
N PRO A 144 16.80 -6.24 2.01
CA PRO A 144 18.18 -5.79 1.78
C PRO A 144 18.63 -5.77 0.31
N ASN A 145 17.74 -6.06 -0.64
CA ASN A 145 18.02 -6.02 -2.08
C ASN A 145 16.87 -5.35 -2.86
N HIS A 146 15.95 -4.68 -2.15
CA HIS A 146 14.85 -3.96 -2.81
C HIS A 146 15.40 -2.69 -3.46
N ALA A 147 14.84 -2.28 -4.60
CA ALA A 147 15.34 -1.12 -5.35
C ALA A 147 15.43 0.16 -4.49
N LEU A 148 14.52 0.31 -3.52
CA LEU A 148 14.52 1.45 -2.60
C LEU A 148 15.68 1.47 -1.59
N GLU A 149 16.51 0.43 -1.51
CA GLU A 149 17.70 0.43 -0.65
C GLU A 149 18.69 1.55 -1.03
N GLU A 150 18.76 1.93 -2.31
CA GLU A 150 19.61 3.01 -2.83
C GLU A 150 19.30 4.35 -2.14
N TRP A 151 18.02 4.60 -1.85
CA TRP A 151 17.58 5.78 -1.11
C TRP A 151 17.59 5.55 0.40
N ALA A 152 17.33 4.32 0.86
CA ALA A 152 17.25 4.02 2.28
C ALA A 152 18.60 4.13 3.00
N TYR A 153 19.70 3.65 2.43
CA TYR A 153 21.01 3.72 3.11
C TYR A 153 21.50 5.15 3.38
N PRO A 154 21.44 6.11 2.43
CA PRO A 154 21.79 7.49 2.69
C PRO A 154 20.89 8.15 3.75
N TYR A 155 19.56 8.02 3.65
CA TYR A 155 18.67 8.58 4.66
C TYR A 155 18.91 7.97 6.04
N PHE A 156 19.15 6.66 6.11
CA PHE A 156 19.48 6.00 7.36
C PHE A 156 20.82 6.47 7.93
N GLY A 157 21.82 6.68 7.07
CA GLY A 157 23.11 7.26 7.45
C GLY A 157 22.96 8.65 8.06
N ASP A 158 22.14 9.52 7.45
CA ASP A 158 21.86 10.85 7.98
C ASP A 158 21.13 10.80 9.32
N VAL A 159 20.11 9.95 9.45
CA VAL A 159 19.41 9.70 10.73
C VAL A 159 20.42 9.30 11.81
N LEU A 160 21.28 8.33 11.55
CA LEU A 160 22.29 7.87 12.50
C LEU A 160 23.28 8.99 12.87
N LEU A 161 23.73 9.77 11.89
CA LEU A 161 24.66 10.86 12.11
C LEU A 161 24.04 11.95 13.00
N ARG A 162 22.79 12.35 12.70
CA ARG A 162 22.03 13.34 13.48
C ARG A 162 21.76 12.88 14.91
N ARG A 163 21.64 11.57 15.10
CA ARG A 163 21.57 10.92 16.42
C ARG A 163 22.91 10.73 17.12
N GLY A 164 24.01 11.23 16.55
CA GLY A 164 25.36 11.13 17.13
C GLY A 164 26.02 9.75 16.99
N LYS A 165 25.44 8.85 16.19
CA LYS A 165 25.95 7.50 15.93
C LYS A 165 26.86 7.49 14.71
N ALA A 166 27.93 8.28 14.73
CA ALA A 166 28.81 8.52 13.59
C ALA A 166 29.41 7.23 13.00
N ASP A 167 29.89 6.30 13.85
CA ASP A 167 30.38 4.98 13.41
C ASP A 167 29.36 4.18 12.59
N LEU A 168 28.08 4.23 12.97
CA LEU A 168 27.01 3.53 12.25
C LEU A 168 26.63 4.27 10.96
N ALA A 169 26.65 5.60 10.99
CA ALA A 169 26.42 6.42 9.80
C ALA A 169 27.46 6.14 8.71
N ILE A 170 28.75 6.06 9.08
CA ILE A 170 29.85 5.67 8.18
C ILE A 170 29.52 4.35 7.46
N LYS A 171 29.12 3.32 8.21
CA LYS A 171 28.77 2.00 7.64
C LYS A 171 27.59 2.10 6.67
N SER A 172 26.56 2.88 7.00
CA SER A 172 25.39 3.06 6.13
C SER A 172 25.76 3.75 4.81
N PHE A 173 26.50 4.86 4.87
CA PHE A 173 26.93 5.56 3.66
C PHE A 173 27.91 4.75 2.81
N GLN A 174 28.85 4.03 3.43
CA GLN A 174 29.74 3.10 2.72
C GLN A 174 28.92 2.04 1.98
N ARG A 175 27.93 1.44 2.65
CA ARG A 175 27.06 0.43 2.03
C ARG A 175 26.30 0.98 0.84
N SER A 176 25.82 2.22 0.93
CA SER A 176 25.21 2.92 -0.21
C SER A 176 26.18 3.04 -1.39
N LEU A 177 27.41 3.49 -1.15
CA LEU A 177 28.41 3.73 -2.19
C LEU A 177 29.00 2.44 -2.78
N GLU A 178 29.09 1.37 -1.99
CA GLU A 178 29.49 0.05 -2.47
C GLU A 178 28.48 -0.53 -3.47
N ARG A 179 27.19 -0.39 -3.18
CA ARG A 179 26.11 -0.95 -3.99
C ARG A 179 25.73 -0.06 -5.17
N HIS A 180 25.76 1.25 -4.96
CA HIS A 180 25.32 2.26 -5.93
C HIS A 180 26.39 3.36 -6.11
N PRO A 181 27.62 3.02 -6.57
CA PRO A 181 28.73 3.97 -6.67
C PRO A 181 28.47 5.14 -7.63
N LYS A 182 27.47 5.00 -8.52
CA LYS A 182 27.00 6.03 -9.46
C LYS A 182 25.47 6.20 -9.40
N GLY A 183 24.87 5.81 -8.27
CA GLY A 183 23.43 5.95 -8.05
C GLY A 183 23.01 7.40 -7.87
N ALA A 184 21.70 7.63 -7.87
CA ALA A 184 21.08 8.94 -7.66
C ALA A 184 21.52 9.60 -6.35
N MET A 185 21.84 8.80 -5.33
CA MET A 185 22.24 9.25 -4.01
C MET A 185 23.77 9.20 -3.76
N ALA A 186 24.58 8.92 -4.79
CA ALA A 186 26.02 8.71 -4.59
C ALA A 186 26.75 9.95 -4.07
N GLU A 187 26.39 11.14 -4.57
CA GLU A 187 26.98 12.41 -4.09
C GLU A 187 26.58 12.70 -2.65
N ASP A 188 25.28 12.61 -2.33
CA ASP A 188 24.77 12.78 -0.97
C ASP A 188 25.41 11.79 0.01
N ALA A 189 25.60 10.54 -0.41
CA ALA A 189 26.25 9.53 0.42
C ALA A 189 27.75 9.81 0.62
N GLN A 190 28.46 10.35 -0.37
CA GLN A 190 29.86 10.79 -0.21
C GLN A 190 29.97 11.95 0.78
N PHE A 191 29.08 12.93 0.65
CA PHE A 191 29.03 14.07 1.56
C PHE A 191 28.69 13.63 2.99
N GLY A 192 27.69 12.78 3.15
CA GLY A 192 27.30 12.19 4.44
C GLY A 192 28.42 11.36 5.06
N LEU A 193 29.15 10.59 4.26
CA LEU A 193 30.31 9.82 4.72
C LEU A 193 31.43 10.73 5.23
N ALA A 194 31.78 11.77 4.48
CA ALA A 194 32.79 12.75 4.89
C ALA A 194 32.40 13.45 6.20
N SER A 195 31.13 13.89 6.30
CA SER A 195 30.58 14.50 7.51
C SER A 195 30.63 13.55 8.71
N SER A 196 30.37 12.27 8.48
CA SER A 196 30.42 11.26 9.53
C SER A 196 31.84 11.02 10.05
N TYR A 197 32.86 10.99 9.18
CA TYR A 197 34.26 10.91 9.60
C TYR A 197 34.73 12.11 10.42
N LEU A 198 34.31 13.33 10.04
CA LEU A 198 34.65 14.53 10.79
C LEU A 198 34.07 14.48 12.21
N ARG A 199 32.80 14.08 12.33
CA ARG A 199 32.12 13.98 13.62
C ARG A 199 32.71 12.87 14.50
N ASN A 200 33.14 11.75 13.93
CA ASN A 200 33.78 10.66 14.67
C ASN A 200 35.14 11.08 15.24
N LYS A 201 35.96 11.78 14.46
CA LYS A 201 37.25 12.29 14.95
C LYS A 201 37.07 13.28 16.10
N GLN A 202 36.08 14.17 15.99
CA GLN A 202 35.78 15.13 17.06
C GLN A 202 35.34 14.46 18.37
N SER A 203 34.64 13.33 18.31
CA SER A 203 34.27 12.58 19.52
C SER A 203 35.44 11.82 20.14
N ASP A 204 36.45 11.42 19.36
CA ASP A 204 37.64 10.75 19.88
C ASP A 204 38.60 11.71 20.61
N GLU A 205 38.50 13.02 20.32
CA GLU A 205 39.33 14.09 20.89
C GLU A 205 38.72 14.78 22.12
N ALA A 206 37.45 14.50 22.45
CA ALA A 206 36.69 15.13 23.55
C ALA A 206 36.72 14.30 24.84
#